data_AF-A0A197JY34-F1
#
_entry.id   AF-A0A197JY34-F1
#
_cell.length_a   1.000
_cell.length_b   1.000
_cell.length_c   1.000
_cell.angle_alpha   90.00
_cell.angle_beta   90.00
_cell.angle_gamma   90.00
#
_symmetry.space_group_name_H-M   'P 1'
#
loop_
_entity.id
_entity.type
_entity.pdbx_description
1 polymer ?
#
loop_
_entity_poly.entity_id
_entity_poly.type
_entity_poly.pdbx_seq_one_letter_code
_entity_poly.pdbx_strand_id
1 'polypeptide(L)'
;MFSFTRTLGARLSGVTARFASTAANAAKPSYKAPASVTVPTQFKPNTKGQGLMQLIAKEEVKRMGADGRSKLFNKSHPDCLRPGDVVLVETLNSMSADKTSTFVGVLIAMDRRGLHSNFTVRNVVLKVGVEMKYMLYSPMIKSVRIMKRGEGFRRAKLFYLRDNPGRAFRLEGLVKQDKAAQAKKAAKSA
;
A
#
# COMPACT_ATOMS: atom_id res chain seq x y z
N MET A 1 -65.55 -11.64 -77.76
CA MET A 1 -64.88 -10.44 -78.29
C MET A 1 -63.74 -10.09 -77.34
N PHE A 2 -62.57 -9.73 -77.88
CA PHE A 2 -61.30 -9.38 -77.19
C PHE A 2 -60.31 -10.50 -76.82
N SER A 3 -59.73 -11.08 -77.88
CA SER A 3 -58.28 -11.04 -78.21
C SER A 3 -57.27 -10.94 -77.05
N PHE A 4 -56.53 -12.03 -76.84
CA PHE A 4 -55.25 -12.07 -76.12
C PHE A 4 -54.13 -11.62 -77.07
N THR A 5 -53.45 -10.51 -76.77
CA THR A 5 -52.19 -10.14 -77.41
C THR A 5 -51.03 -10.19 -76.43
N ARG A 6 -49.94 -10.75 -76.93
CA ARG A 6 -48.66 -11.01 -76.28
C ARG A 6 -47.79 -9.77 -76.36
N THR A 7 -47.15 -9.36 -75.26
CA THR A 7 -45.94 -8.54 -75.31
C THR A 7 -44.86 -9.12 -74.40
N LEU A 8 -43.72 -9.41 -75.02
CA LEU A 8 -42.43 -9.69 -74.39
C LEU A 8 -41.93 -8.45 -73.64
N GLY A 9 -41.24 -8.62 -72.50
CA GLY A 9 -40.50 -7.51 -71.89
C GLY A 9 -39.60 -7.93 -70.72
N ALA A 10 -38.30 -8.00 -71.00
CA ALA A 10 -37.17 -7.89 -70.09
C ALA A 10 -37.02 -8.91 -68.94
N ARG A 11 -36.23 -9.96 -69.21
CA ARG A 11 -35.53 -10.75 -68.17
C ARG A 11 -34.51 -9.86 -67.45
N LEU A 12 -34.70 -9.74 -66.14
CA LEU A 12 -33.71 -9.55 -65.06
C LEU A 12 -32.38 -8.89 -65.50
N SER A 13 -32.33 -7.58 -65.36
CA SER A 13 -31.09 -6.81 -65.28
C SER A 13 -30.20 -7.33 -64.14
N GLY A 14 -28.90 -7.34 -64.40
CA GLY A 14 -27.89 -8.01 -63.58
C GLY A 14 -27.95 -7.70 -62.09
N VAL A 15 -27.74 -8.76 -61.30
CA VAL A 15 -27.30 -8.66 -59.92
C VAL A 15 -25.92 -8.02 -59.93
N THR A 16 -25.88 -6.69 -59.89
CA THR A 16 -24.65 -5.97 -59.58
C THR A 16 -24.40 -6.19 -58.10
N ALA A 17 -23.52 -7.14 -57.79
CA ALA A 17 -22.90 -7.21 -56.48
C ALA A 17 -22.20 -5.87 -56.25
N ARG A 18 -22.86 -4.98 -55.51
CA ARG A 18 -22.21 -3.82 -54.91
C ARG A 18 -21.23 -4.38 -53.90
N PHE A 19 -20.01 -4.65 -54.34
CA PHE A 19 -18.87 -4.66 -53.45
C PHE A 19 -18.86 -3.27 -52.81
N ALA A 20 -19.41 -3.16 -51.61
CA ALA A 20 -19.21 -2.01 -50.77
C ALA A 20 -17.71 -2.00 -50.46
N SER A 21 -16.95 -1.28 -51.28
CA SER A 21 -15.60 -0.89 -50.92
C SER A 21 -15.76 -0.04 -49.66
N THR A 22 -15.60 -0.66 -48.50
CA THR A 22 -15.21 0.08 -47.31
C THR A 22 -13.80 0.55 -47.60
N ALA A 23 -13.69 1.68 -48.32
CA ALA A 23 -12.43 2.35 -48.54
C ALA A 23 -11.80 2.52 -47.16
N ALA A 24 -10.61 1.95 -47.03
CA ALA A 24 -9.83 1.92 -45.81
C ALA A 24 -9.46 3.34 -45.38
N ASN A 25 -10.39 4.02 -44.71
CA ASN A 25 -10.11 5.21 -43.91
C ASN A 25 -9.97 4.82 -42.44
N ALA A 26 -9.22 3.74 -42.18
CA ALA A 26 -8.66 3.49 -40.87
C ALA A 26 -7.43 4.38 -40.74
N ALA A 27 -7.65 5.69 -40.55
CA ALA A 27 -6.59 6.59 -40.13
C ALA A 27 -6.00 6.00 -38.84
N LYS A 28 -4.78 5.46 -38.92
CA LYS A 28 -4.07 4.93 -37.75
C LYS A 28 -4.09 6.04 -36.69
N PRO A 29 -4.58 5.79 -35.45
CA PRO A 29 -4.55 6.82 -34.43
C PRO A 29 -3.10 7.28 -34.27
N SER A 30 -2.83 8.52 -34.65
CA SER A 30 -1.50 9.12 -34.59
C SER A 30 -1.21 9.44 -33.13
N TYR A 31 -0.49 8.53 -32.47
CA TYR A 31 -0.04 8.76 -31.11
C TYR A 31 1.10 9.78 -31.13
N LYS A 32 0.83 11.00 -30.67
CA LYS A 32 1.89 11.98 -30.34
C LYS A 32 2.40 11.67 -28.94
N ALA A 33 3.64 11.19 -28.86
CA ALA A 33 4.31 11.04 -27.57
C ALA A 33 4.34 12.40 -26.85
N PRO A 34 4.07 12.45 -25.53
CA PRO A 34 4.12 13.68 -24.77
C PRO A 34 5.53 14.28 -24.85
N ALA A 35 5.62 15.61 -24.96
CA ALA A 35 6.88 16.35 -25.21
C ALA A 35 7.96 16.10 -24.14
N SER A 36 7.58 15.67 -22.94
CA SER A 36 8.51 15.11 -21.96
C SER A 36 7.79 14.07 -21.11
N VAL A 37 8.28 12.83 -21.14
CA VAL A 37 7.99 11.86 -20.09
C VAL A 37 8.94 12.22 -18.94
N THR A 38 8.41 12.65 -17.80
CA THR A 38 9.25 12.83 -16.60
C THR A 38 9.66 11.46 -16.10
N VAL A 39 10.78 10.96 -16.62
CA VAL A 39 11.42 9.74 -16.12
C VAL A 39 12.01 10.09 -14.76
N PRO A 40 11.74 9.34 -13.68
CA PRO A 40 12.38 9.58 -12.40
C PRO A 40 13.89 9.57 -12.61
N THR A 41 14.59 10.55 -12.05
CA THR A 41 16.02 10.73 -12.24
C THR A 41 16.75 9.42 -11.93
N GLN A 42 17.43 8.85 -12.93
CA GLN A 42 18.16 7.60 -12.75
C GLN A 42 19.21 7.79 -11.65
N PHE A 43 19.17 6.91 -10.64
CA PHE A 43 20.16 6.93 -9.57
C PHE A 43 21.56 6.74 -10.13
N LYS A 44 22.46 7.69 -9.84
CA LYS A 44 23.89 7.54 -10.12
C LYS A 44 24.60 7.23 -8.79
N PRO A 45 24.81 5.94 -8.43
CA PRO A 45 25.48 5.60 -7.19
C PRO A 45 26.93 6.09 -7.19
N ASN A 46 27.38 6.64 -6.07
CA ASN A 46 28.80 6.92 -5.83
C ASN A 46 29.52 5.59 -5.53
N THR A 47 30.30 5.09 -6.49
CA THR A 47 30.97 3.78 -6.47
C THR A 47 32.24 3.72 -5.61
N LYS A 48 32.58 4.77 -4.85
CA LYS A 48 33.78 4.80 -4.00
C LYS A 48 33.71 3.75 -2.87
N GLY A 49 34.29 2.58 -3.10
CA GLY A 49 34.65 1.58 -2.08
C GLY A 49 33.49 0.85 -1.39
N GLN A 50 32.25 1.04 -1.81
CA GLN A 50 31.09 0.29 -1.29
C GLN A 50 30.51 -0.62 -2.37
N GLY A 51 30.10 -1.82 -1.98
CA GLY A 51 29.40 -2.72 -2.89
C GLY A 51 28.08 -2.10 -3.38
N LEU A 52 27.81 -2.20 -4.69
CA LEU A 52 26.63 -1.60 -5.34
C LEU A 52 25.33 -1.93 -4.61
N MET A 53 25.16 -3.18 -4.16
CA MET A 53 23.97 -3.62 -3.43
C MET A 53 23.76 -2.89 -2.10
N GLN A 54 24.84 -2.61 -1.37
CA GLN A 54 24.75 -1.87 -0.11
C GLN A 54 24.38 -0.40 -0.34
N LEU A 55 24.91 0.20 -1.41
CA LEU A 55 24.59 1.58 -1.80
C LEU A 55 23.12 1.72 -2.19
N ILE A 56 22.63 0.84 -3.06
CA ILE A 56 21.23 0.80 -3.49
C ILE A 56 20.32 0.61 -2.27
N ALA A 57 20.63 -0.34 -1.38
CA ALA A 57 19.83 -0.58 -0.19
C ALA A 57 19.77 0.64 0.75
N LYS A 58 20.90 1.32 0.97
CA LYS A 58 20.96 2.55 1.78
C LYS A 58 20.14 3.68 1.16
N GLU A 59 20.23 3.82 -0.16
CA GLU A 59 19.50 4.86 -0.87
C GLU A 59 17.99 4.60 -0.87
N GLU A 60 17.56 3.37 -1.12
CA GLU A 60 16.15 2.99 -1.08
C GLU A 60 15.56 3.19 0.32
N VAL A 61 16.31 2.85 1.38
CA VAL A 61 15.90 3.17 2.76
C VAL A 61 15.79 4.68 2.99
N LYS A 62 16.64 5.49 2.36
CA LYS A 62 16.57 6.96 2.45
C LYS A 62 15.36 7.51 1.70
N ARG A 63 15.06 6.99 0.50
CA ARG A 63 13.89 7.37 -0.32
C ARG A 63 12.58 7.04 0.37
N MET A 64 12.43 5.78 0.80
CA MET A 64 11.20 5.27 1.40
C MET A 64 11.06 5.62 2.89
N GLY A 65 12.16 6.02 3.55
CA GLY A 65 12.22 6.35 4.96
C GLY A 65 12.06 7.83 5.29
N ALA A 66 11.60 8.66 4.36
CA ALA A 66 11.46 10.11 4.51
C ALA A 66 10.62 10.51 5.74
N ASP A 67 9.64 9.69 6.13
CA ASP A 67 8.71 9.97 7.25
C ASP A 67 9.34 9.84 8.64
N GLY A 68 10.61 9.45 8.74
CA GLY A 68 11.31 9.30 10.03
C GLY A 68 10.96 8.02 10.81
N ARG A 69 10.13 7.14 10.26
CA ARG A 69 9.76 5.82 10.83
C ARG A 69 10.96 4.92 11.12
N SER A 70 12.07 5.10 10.40
CA SER A 70 13.33 4.39 10.61
C SER A 70 13.89 4.57 12.03
N LYS A 71 13.62 5.72 12.68
CA LYS A 71 14.03 6.00 14.06
C LYS A 71 13.43 5.00 15.06
N LEU A 72 12.19 4.56 14.81
CA LEU A 72 11.49 3.58 15.66
C LEU A 72 12.17 2.21 15.65
N PHE A 73 12.88 1.85 14.58
CA PHE A 73 13.54 0.54 14.47
C PHE A 73 14.99 0.54 14.91
N ASN A 74 15.59 1.73 15.05
CA ASN A 74 16.94 1.91 15.57
C ASN A 74 16.96 1.63 17.07
N LYS A 75 17.68 0.59 17.49
CA LYS A 75 17.74 0.15 18.91
C LYS A 75 18.33 1.22 19.85
N SER A 76 19.16 2.12 19.34
CA SER A 76 19.80 3.15 20.16
C SER A 76 18.88 4.33 20.45
N HIS A 77 17.76 4.47 19.73
CA HIS A 77 16.85 5.60 19.91
C HIS A 77 15.98 5.40 21.16
N PRO A 78 15.72 6.42 21.99
CA PRO A 78 14.87 6.30 23.18
C PRO A 78 13.45 5.84 22.82
N ASP A 79 12.89 6.40 21.74
CA ASP A 79 11.56 6.03 21.25
C ASP A 79 11.52 4.76 20.40
N CYS A 80 12.56 3.94 20.42
CA CYS A 80 12.57 2.70 19.64
C CYS A 80 11.45 1.75 20.05
N LEU A 81 10.86 1.05 19.07
CA LEU A 81 9.87 0.00 19.28
C LEU A 81 10.54 -1.24 19.89
N ARG A 82 9.85 -1.86 20.84
CA ARG A 82 10.27 -3.12 21.47
C ARG A 82 9.16 -4.17 21.40
N PRO A 83 9.50 -5.46 21.32
CA PRO A 83 8.53 -6.54 21.45
C PRO A 83 7.77 -6.40 22.77
N GLY A 84 6.44 -6.41 22.69
CA GLY A 84 5.54 -6.20 23.82
C GLY A 84 4.91 -4.81 23.86
N ASP A 85 5.42 -3.83 23.11
CA ASP A 85 4.78 -2.52 23.02
C ASP A 85 3.39 -2.62 22.36
N VAL A 86 2.47 -1.78 22.82
CA VAL A 86 1.17 -1.59 22.17
C VAL A 86 1.30 -0.48 21.15
N VAL A 87 1.04 -0.83 19.89
CA VAL A 87 1.25 0.05 18.74
C VAL A 87 -0.08 0.28 18.04
N LEU A 88 -0.30 1.53 17.64
CA LEU A 88 -1.35 1.94 16.74
C LEU A 88 -0.72 2.20 15.37
N VAL A 89 -1.18 1.44 14.38
CA VAL A 89 -0.74 1.55 12.99
C VAL A 89 -1.88 2.10 12.16
N GLU A 90 -1.63 3.20 11.46
CA GLU A 90 -2.55 3.78 10.49
C GLU A 90 -2.10 3.41 9.08
N THR A 91 -2.98 2.79 8.31
CA THR A 91 -2.72 2.33 6.94
C THR A 91 -3.76 2.89 5.99
N LEU A 92 -3.34 3.26 4.78
CA LEU A 92 -4.22 3.65 3.68
C LEU A 92 -4.84 2.40 3.05
N ASN A 93 -6.14 2.46 2.72
CA ASN A 93 -6.83 1.32 2.12
C ASN A 93 -6.51 1.16 0.63
N SER A 94 -6.18 2.25 -0.05
CA SER A 94 -5.77 2.30 -1.46
C SER A 94 -4.86 3.51 -1.66
N MET A 95 -4.06 3.48 -2.73
CA MET A 95 -3.12 4.56 -3.07
C MET A 95 -3.84 5.90 -3.36
N SER A 96 -5.08 5.84 -3.87
CA SER A 96 -5.90 7.01 -4.21
C SER A 96 -6.99 7.34 -3.19
N ALA A 97 -7.09 6.56 -2.10
CA ALA A 97 -8.17 6.72 -1.14
C ALA A 97 -7.70 7.43 0.14
N ASP A 98 -8.44 8.48 0.54
CA ASP A 98 -8.20 9.19 1.81
C ASP A 98 -8.60 8.39 3.06
N LYS A 99 -9.25 7.24 2.85
CA LYS A 99 -9.71 6.39 3.95
C LYS A 99 -8.54 5.67 4.62
N THR A 100 -8.33 6.01 5.88
CA THR A 100 -7.30 5.41 6.73
C THR A 100 -7.92 4.36 7.64
N SER A 101 -7.43 3.11 7.55
CA SER A 101 -7.72 2.06 8.52
C SER A 101 -6.73 2.10 9.67
N THR A 102 -7.22 1.89 10.88
CA THR A 102 -6.39 1.86 12.08
C THR A 102 -6.40 0.46 12.68
N PHE A 103 -5.21 -0.07 12.98
CA PHE A 103 -5.05 -1.32 13.70
C PHE A 103 -4.25 -1.07 14.98
N VAL A 104 -4.79 -1.55 16.10
CA VAL A 104 -4.14 -1.48 17.40
C VAL A 104 -3.85 -2.88 17.88
N GLY A 105 -2.65 -3.11 18.39
CA GLY A 105 -2.32 -4.38 18.99
C GLY A 105 -0.94 -4.40 19.64
N VAL A 106 -0.63 -5.56 20.23
CA VAL A 106 0.67 -5.83 20.83
C VAL A 106 1.64 -6.23 19.73
N LEU A 107 2.81 -5.61 19.71
CA LEU A 107 3.88 -5.94 18.79
C LEU A 107 4.59 -7.22 19.28
N ILE A 108 4.36 -8.34 18.58
CA ILE A 108 4.85 -9.66 18.98
C ILE A 108 6.21 -10.00 18.38
N ALA A 109 6.52 -9.45 17.20
CA ALA A 109 7.77 -9.74 16.50
C ALA A 109 8.20 -8.53 15.68
N MET A 110 9.52 -8.37 15.55
CA MET A 110 10.15 -7.45 14.60
C MET A 110 11.30 -8.16 13.91
N ASP A 111 11.36 -7.98 12.59
CA ASP A 111 12.47 -8.42 11.77
C ASP A 111 13.17 -7.19 11.20
N ARG A 112 14.49 -7.10 11.42
CA ARG A 112 15.34 -6.00 10.94
C ARG A 112 16.18 -6.51 9.78
N ARG A 113 15.74 -6.22 8.54
CA ARG A 113 16.35 -6.73 7.29
C ARG A 113 16.54 -5.59 6.27
N GLY A 114 17.07 -4.45 6.71
CA GLY A 114 17.23 -3.27 5.86
C GLY A 114 15.88 -2.80 5.30
N LEU A 115 15.76 -2.67 3.99
CA LEU A 115 14.53 -2.27 3.29
C LEU A 115 13.33 -3.20 3.56
N HIS A 116 13.57 -4.50 3.81
CA HIS A 116 12.52 -5.47 4.10
C HIS A 116 12.22 -5.63 5.60
N SER A 117 12.64 -4.65 6.41
CA SER A 117 12.31 -4.63 7.83
C SER A 117 10.80 -4.58 8.02
N ASN A 118 10.30 -5.39 8.94
CA ASN A 118 8.89 -5.58 9.17
C ASN A 118 8.60 -5.85 10.64
N PHE A 119 7.34 -5.73 11.02
CA PHE A 119 6.87 -6.04 12.36
C PHE A 119 5.49 -6.67 12.31
N THR A 120 5.19 -7.47 13.32
CA THR A 120 3.91 -8.17 13.45
C THR A 120 3.20 -7.69 14.69
N VAL A 121 1.98 -7.22 14.49
CA VAL A 121 1.08 -6.73 15.54
C VAL A 121 -0.05 -7.71 15.70
N ARG A 122 -0.39 -8.05 16.94
CA ARG A 122 -1.46 -8.99 17.29
C ARG A 122 -2.53 -8.31 18.14
N ASN A 123 -3.78 -8.60 17.84
CA ASN A 123 -4.92 -8.21 18.66
C ASN A 123 -5.98 -9.33 18.65
N VAL A 124 -6.77 -9.44 19.71
CA VAL A 124 -7.96 -10.28 19.72
C VAL A 124 -9.16 -9.36 19.54
N VAL A 125 -9.78 -9.43 18.36
CA VAL A 125 -10.93 -8.60 17.98
C VAL A 125 -12.15 -9.49 17.93
N LEU A 126 -13.21 -9.14 18.65
CA LEU A 126 -14.47 -9.91 18.67
C LEU A 126 -14.24 -11.41 18.95
N LYS A 127 -13.38 -11.73 19.92
CA LYS A 127 -12.96 -13.09 20.30
C LYS A 127 -12.16 -13.87 19.23
N VAL A 128 -11.77 -13.23 18.13
CA VAL A 128 -10.92 -13.81 17.08
C VAL A 128 -9.53 -13.20 17.14
N GLY A 129 -8.49 -14.04 17.15
CA GLY A 129 -7.10 -13.58 17.12
C GLY A 129 -6.70 -13.13 15.71
N VAL A 130 -6.34 -11.86 15.56
CA VAL A 130 -5.90 -11.25 14.30
C VAL A 130 -4.44 -10.82 14.42
N GLU A 131 -3.63 -11.23 13.45
CA GLU A 131 -2.24 -10.78 13.32
C GLU A 131 -2.04 -10.06 11.99
N MET A 132 -1.46 -8.87 12.06
CA MET A 132 -1.13 -8.07 10.89
C MET A 132 0.38 -7.84 10.83
N LYS A 133 0.96 -8.15 9.67
CA LYS A 133 2.38 -7.92 9.40
C LYS A 133 2.54 -6.69 8.52
N TYR A 134 3.34 -5.74 8.97
CA TYR A 134 3.60 -4.47 8.30
C TYR A 134 5.05 -4.38 7.86
N MET A 135 5.28 -3.96 6.61
CA MET A 135 6.61 -3.60 6.12
C MET A 135 6.90 -2.15 6.50
N LEU A 136 7.99 -1.90 7.23
CA LEU A 136 8.30 -0.59 7.81
C LEU A 136 8.33 0.53 6.77
N TYR A 137 8.85 0.25 5.59
CA TYR A 137 9.06 1.21 4.50
C TYR A 137 7.95 1.18 3.44
N SER A 138 6.82 0.52 3.71
CA SER A 138 5.68 0.59 2.78
C SER A 138 5.10 2.01 2.74
N PRO A 139 4.75 2.55 1.56
CA PRO A 139 4.11 3.85 1.42
C PRO A 139 2.63 3.83 1.88
N MET A 140 2.04 2.64 2.02
CA MET A 140 0.66 2.51 2.51
C MET A 140 0.53 2.81 4.01
N ILE A 141 1.63 2.76 4.76
CA ILE A 141 1.62 3.07 6.20
C ILE A 141 1.73 4.58 6.36
N LYS A 142 0.71 5.18 6.96
CA LYS A 142 0.66 6.61 7.24
C LYS A 142 1.40 6.97 8.51
N SER A 143 1.13 6.26 9.60
CA SER A 143 1.75 6.54 10.89
C SER A 143 1.86 5.28 11.76
N VAL A 144 2.87 5.27 12.62
CA VAL A 144 3.09 4.22 13.63
C VAL A 144 3.33 4.91 14.97
N ARG A 145 2.41 4.73 15.92
CA ARG A 145 2.44 5.37 17.23
C ARG A 145 2.50 4.34 18.35
N ILE A 146 3.25 4.65 19.39
CA ILE A 146 3.33 3.83 20.60
C ILE A 146 2.29 4.34 21.58
N MET A 147 1.29 3.52 21.89
CA MET A 147 0.24 3.88 22.84
C MET A 147 0.64 3.56 24.27
N LYS A 148 1.23 2.38 24.46
CA LYS A 148 1.65 1.87 25.77
C LYS A 148 2.92 1.05 25.61
N ARG A 149 3.87 1.23 26.52
CA ARG A 149 5.11 0.44 26.56
C ARG A 149 4.86 -0.92 27.18
N GLY A 150 5.51 -1.93 26.62
CA GLY A 150 5.48 -3.30 27.11
C GLY A 150 6.47 -3.51 28.24
N GLU A 151 5.99 -3.84 29.44
CA GLU A 151 6.82 -4.21 30.58
C GLU A 151 6.73 -5.72 30.85
N GLY A 152 7.80 -6.33 31.37
CA GLY A 152 7.82 -7.75 31.73
C GLY A 152 8.02 -8.74 30.56
N PHE A 153 8.25 -8.26 29.35
CA PHE A 153 8.57 -9.07 28.17
C PHE A 153 10.09 -9.16 27.98
N ARG A 154 10.63 -10.38 28.08
CA ARG A 154 12.09 -10.63 27.98
C ARG A 154 12.52 -11.32 26.68
N ARG A 155 11.58 -11.87 25.90
CA ARG A 155 11.89 -12.57 24.64
C ARG A 155 11.87 -11.59 23.47
N ALA A 156 12.75 -11.81 22.49
CA ALA A 156 12.82 -11.00 21.28
C ALA A 156 11.59 -11.17 20.36
N LYS A 157 10.93 -12.35 20.43
CA LYS A 157 9.67 -12.63 19.74
C LYS A 157 8.69 -13.28 20.72
N LEU A 158 7.48 -12.74 20.80
CA LEU A 158 6.45 -13.07 21.78
C LEU A 158 5.36 -13.97 21.20
N PHE A 159 5.73 -14.95 20.38
CA PHE A 159 4.76 -15.85 19.73
C PHE A 159 3.91 -16.65 20.73
N TYR A 160 4.41 -16.86 21.95
CA TYR A 160 3.65 -17.52 23.02
C TYR A 160 2.40 -16.74 23.47
N LEU A 161 2.26 -15.46 23.08
CA LEU A 161 1.03 -14.68 23.31
C LEU A 161 -0.13 -15.12 22.39
N ARG A 162 0.12 -16.06 21.46
CA ARG A 162 -0.93 -16.73 20.70
C ARG A 162 -1.78 -17.63 21.59
N ASP A 163 -1.11 -18.46 22.38
CA ASP A 163 -1.72 -19.45 23.26
C ASP A 163 -2.11 -18.85 24.62
N ASN A 164 -1.39 -17.81 25.07
CA ASN A 164 -1.60 -17.15 26.35
C ASN A 164 -2.02 -15.67 26.19
N PRO A 165 -3.21 -15.38 25.64
CA PRO A 165 -3.65 -14.00 25.38
C PRO A 165 -3.84 -13.19 26.67
N GLY A 166 -4.15 -13.84 27.80
CA GLY A 166 -4.36 -13.16 29.08
C GLY A 166 -3.12 -12.45 29.65
N ARG A 167 -1.93 -12.76 29.13
CA ARG A 167 -0.67 -12.09 29.51
C ARG A 167 -0.39 -10.85 28.64
N ALA A 168 -1.12 -10.68 27.55
CA ALA A 168 -1.10 -9.45 26.77
C ALA A 168 -1.90 -8.33 27.49
N PHE A 169 -1.76 -7.10 27.01
CA PHE A 169 -2.56 -6.00 27.53
C PHE A 169 -4.03 -6.13 27.16
N ARG A 170 -4.93 -5.72 28.06
CA ARG A 170 -6.29 -5.34 27.64
C ARG A 170 -6.17 -4.06 26.80
N LEU A 171 -6.47 -4.20 25.52
CA LEU A 171 -6.35 -3.13 24.53
C LEU A 171 -7.61 -2.25 24.47
N GLU A 172 -8.69 -2.71 25.09
CA GLU A 172 -9.96 -2.00 25.17
C GLU A 172 -9.77 -0.63 25.83
N GLY A 173 -10.28 0.43 25.19
CA GLY A 173 -10.24 1.79 25.73
C GLY A 173 -8.94 2.56 25.49
N LEU A 174 -7.82 1.93 25.14
CA LEU A 174 -6.56 2.63 24.86
C LEU A 174 -6.70 3.67 23.75
N VAL A 175 -7.49 3.35 22.71
CA VAL A 175 -7.76 4.28 21.59
C VAL A 175 -8.49 5.53 22.06
N LYS A 176 -9.42 5.38 23.00
CA LYS A 176 -10.15 6.53 23.57
C LYS A 176 -9.20 7.40 24.40
N GLN A 177 -8.34 6.77 25.20
CA GLN A 177 -7.34 7.47 26.02
C GLN A 177 -6.33 8.24 25.17
N ASP A 178 -5.80 7.63 24.11
CA ASP A 178 -4.85 8.28 23.20
C ASP A 178 -5.49 9.47 22.47
N LYS A 179 -6.72 9.32 21.98
CA LYS A 179 -7.48 10.43 21.38
C LYS A 179 -7.71 11.57 22.39
N ALA A 180 -8.11 11.26 23.62
CA ALA A 180 -8.30 12.26 24.67
C ALA A 180 -6.97 12.96 25.03
N ALA A 181 -5.86 12.22 25.08
CA ALA A 181 -4.53 12.80 25.33
C ALA A 181 -4.09 13.73 24.18
N GLN A 182 -4.39 13.38 22.93
CA GLN A 182 -4.13 14.23 21.77
C GLN A 182 -4.97 15.50 21.78
N ALA A 183 -6.27 15.41 22.10
CA ALA A 183 -7.13 16.58 22.24
C ALA A 183 -6.62 17.55 23.31
N LYS A 184 -6.17 17.03 24.47
CA LYS A 184 -5.56 17.85 25.54
C LYS A 184 -4.25 18.51 25.11
N LYS A 185 -3.39 17.79 24.37
CA LYS A 185 -2.14 18.37 23.85
C LYS A 185 -2.41 19.50 22.84
N ALA A 186 -3.38 19.30 21.94
CA ALA A 186 -3.78 20.31 20.97
C ALA A 186 -4.35 21.57 21.65
N ALA A 187 -5.17 21.41 22.68
CA ALA A 187 -5.72 22.52 23.46
C ALA A 187 -4.67 23.28 24.29
N LYS A 188 -3.54 22.64 24.64
CA LYS A 188 -2.43 23.28 25.38
C LYS A 188 -1.45 24.03 24.47
N SER A 189 -1.42 23.68 23.18
CA SER A 189 -0.57 24.31 22.17
C SER A 189 -1.23 25.46 21.42
N ALA A 190 -2.54 25.63 21.59
CA ALA A 190 -3.34 26.75 21.10
C ALA A 190 -3.43 27.82 22.19
#